data_AF-A0A1F6BH18-F1
#
_entry.id   AF-A0A1F6BH18-F1
#
_cell.length_a   1.000
_cell.length_b   1.000
_cell.length_c   1.000
_cell.angle_alpha   90.00
_cell.angle_beta   90.00
_cell.angle_gamma   90.00
#
_symmetry.space_group_name_H-M   'P 1'
#
loop_
_entity.id
_entity.type
_entity.pdbx_description
1 polymer ?
#
loop_
_entity_poly.entity_id
_entity_poly.type
_entity_poly.pdbx_seq_one_letter_code
_entity_poly.pdbx_strand_id
1 'polypeptide(L)'
;MPGRLIPLVNHEIYHIYNRGIDHRPTFTSKREYKRALLALELYQHLHPPLSLSKIVGLEQQKRLKLIKNLKKIPKLVYIYSYCLMPNHFHILVEQVVDNGISKFLSNFQNSYTRYFNSLNKKDGAIFLDQFKAVRIETKNQFLHVSRYIHLNPYSSYIVRRISDIENYAWSSFKSYLLNDEDKIIDKTKILSFFKDQEKYREFVLNQADYQRELKRIQHLLLE
;
A
#
# COMPACT_ATOMS: atom_id res chain seq x y z
N MET A 1 22.73 -3.76 12.71
CA MET A 1 21.82 -4.23 11.64
C MET A 1 22.44 -3.86 10.31
N PRO A 2 22.70 -4.80 9.39
CA PRO A 2 23.25 -4.45 8.09
C PRO A 2 22.24 -3.54 7.37
N GLY A 3 22.68 -2.32 7.05
CA GLY A 3 21.88 -1.37 6.28
C GLY A 3 21.62 -1.90 4.87
N ARG A 4 20.65 -1.30 4.18
CA ARG A 4 20.40 -1.61 2.77
C ARG A 4 21.63 -1.22 1.94
N LEU A 5 22.13 -2.13 1.11
CA LEU A 5 23.30 -1.90 0.24
C LEU A 5 23.06 -0.81 -0.81
N ILE A 6 21.83 -0.74 -1.34
CA ILE A 6 21.42 0.27 -2.33
C ILE A 6 20.61 1.34 -1.60
N PRO A 7 21.06 2.60 -1.54
CA PRO A 7 20.32 3.66 -0.87
C PRO A 7 18.98 3.93 -1.58
N LEU A 8 17.98 4.34 -0.81
CA LEU A 8 16.72 4.87 -1.34
C LEU A 8 16.93 6.36 -1.62
N VAL A 9 16.81 6.73 -2.89
CA VAL A 9 17.09 8.09 -3.39
C VAL A 9 15.78 8.89 -3.52
N ASN A 10 15.85 10.20 -3.29
CA ASN A 10 14.70 11.09 -3.46
C ASN A 10 14.27 11.18 -4.93
N HIS A 11 12.99 11.43 -5.15
CA HIS A 11 12.31 11.49 -6.44
C HIS A 11 12.35 10.19 -7.26
N GLU A 12 12.85 9.11 -6.67
CA GLU A 12 12.82 7.78 -7.24
C GLU A 12 11.62 6.99 -6.72
N ILE A 13 11.12 6.11 -7.58
CA ILE A 13 9.93 5.30 -7.32
C ILE A 13 10.34 3.87 -7.00
N TYR A 14 9.68 3.27 -6.01
CA TYR A 14 9.96 1.92 -5.56
C TYR A 14 8.68 1.11 -5.40
N HIS A 15 8.76 -0.16 -5.82
CA HIS A 15 7.83 -1.18 -5.36
C HIS A 15 8.29 -1.71 -4.02
N ILE A 16 7.50 -1.48 -2.98
CA ILE A 16 7.77 -1.92 -1.63
C ILE A 16 6.78 -3.00 -1.23
N TYR A 17 7.30 -4.03 -0.57
CA TYR A 17 6.47 -5.03 0.07
C TYR A 17 7.11 -5.58 1.33
N ASN A 18 6.25 -6.03 2.24
CA ASN A 18 6.65 -6.78 3.42
C ASN A 18 5.52 -7.77 3.77
N ARG A 19 5.87 -8.86 4.45
CA ARG A 19 4.98 -9.96 4.79
C ARG A 19 5.02 -10.28 6.28
N GLY A 20 4.01 -11.00 6.74
CA GLY A 20 3.95 -11.54 8.07
C GLY A 20 5.12 -12.50 8.35
N ILE A 21 5.64 -12.47 9.57
CA ILE A 21 6.59 -13.49 10.04
C ILE A 21 5.92 -14.87 9.92
N ASP A 22 6.69 -15.87 9.46
CA ASP A 22 6.21 -17.24 9.23
C ASP A 22 4.95 -17.31 8.36
N HIS A 23 4.82 -16.38 7.40
CA HIS A 23 3.66 -16.28 6.49
C HIS A 23 2.31 -16.06 7.20
N ARG A 24 2.33 -15.71 8.49
CA ARG A 24 1.12 -15.56 9.30
C ARG A 24 0.21 -14.45 8.77
N PRO A 25 -1.12 -14.59 8.89
CA PRO A 25 -2.04 -13.50 8.63
C PRO A 25 -1.71 -12.27 9.48
N THR A 26 -1.57 -11.12 8.81
CA THR A 26 -1.34 -9.82 9.43
C THR A 26 -2.61 -8.98 9.46
N PHE A 27 -3.49 -9.08 8.46
CA PHE A 27 -4.74 -8.34 8.35
C PHE A 27 -5.93 -9.31 8.31
N THR A 28 -6.57 -9.52 9.47
CA THR A 28 -7.54 -10.61 9.68
C THR A 28 -9.00 -10.13 9.75
N SER A 29 -9.23 -8.84 9.99
CA SER A 29 -10.57 -8.28 10.16
C SER A 29 -10.73 -6.96 9.41
N LYS A 30 -11.99 -6.61 9.06
CA LYS A 30 -12.29 -5.30 8.43
C LYS A 30 -11.79 -4.12 9.28
N ARG A 31 -11.80 -4.26 10.61
CA ARG A 31 -11.32 -3.24 11.55
C ARG A 31 -9.80 -3.04 11.42
N GLU A 32 -9.06 -4.12 11.29
CA GLU A 32 -7.60 -4.10 11.09
C GLU A 32 -7.22 -3.48 9.75
N TYR A 33 -7.88 -3.86 8.65
CA TYR A 33 -7.63 -3.23 7.35
C TYR A 33 -7.92 -1.73 7.38
N LYS A 34 -9.06 -1.31 7.95
CA LYS A 34 -9.37 0.11 8.12
C LYS A 34 -8.31 0.85 8.93
N ARG A 35 -7.78 0.21 9.99
CA ARG A 35 -6.70 0.78 10.80
C ARG A 35 -5.42 0.96 9.97
N ALA A 36 -5.07 -0.03 9.15
CA ALA A 36 -3.92 0.04 8.27
C ALA A 36 -4.06 1.15 7.21
N LEU A 37 -5.23 1.29 6.57
CA LEU A 37 -5.49 2.37 5.61
C LEU A 37 -5.35 3.76 6.26
N LEU A 38 -5.86 3.95 7.48
CA LEU A 38 -5.67 5.20 8.23
C LEU A 38 -4.18 5.45 8.57
N ALA A 39 -3.41 4.39 8.80
CA ALA A 39 -1.97 4.52 9.03
C ALA A 39 -1.25 4.94 7.73
N LEU A 40 -1.62 4.40 6.57
CA LEU A 40 -1.08 4.84 5.27
C LEU A 40 -1.40 6.33 5.02
N GLU A 41 -2.66 6.72 5.23
CA GLU A 41 -3.11 8.11 5.07
C GLU A 41 -2.32 9.07 5.97
N LEU A 42 -2.06 8.69 7.22
CA LEU A 42 -1.41 9.56 8.19
C LEU A 42 0.11 9.64 7.99
N TYR A 43 0.78 8.50 7.86
CA TYR A 43 2.24 8.41 7.94
C TYR A 43 2.96 8.74 6.63
N GLN A 44 2.22 8.95 5.53
CA GLN A 44 2.80 9.54 4.31
C GLN A 44 3.21 11.02 4.50
N HIS A 45 2.77 11.68 5.58
CA HIS A 45 3.07 13.08 5.88
C HIS A 45 4.26 13.23 6.85
N LEU A 46 5.00 14.33 6.70
CA LEU A 46 6.13 14.69 7.55
C LEU A 46 5.64 15.17 8.93
N HIS A 47 6.02 14.47 10.00
CA HIS A 47 5.68 14.85 11.38
C HIS A 47 4.17 15.06 11.64
N PRO A 48 3.33 14.02 11.52
CA PRO A 48 1.92 14.14 11.88
C PRO A 48 1.78 14.60 13.34
N PRO A 49 0.85 15.54 13.64
CA PRO A 49 0.80 16.21 14.93
C PRO A 49 0.39 15.31 16.09
N LEU A 50 -0.26 14.18 15.80
CA LEU A 50 -0.71 13.20 16.78
C LEU A 50 -0.46 11.78 16.26
N SER A 51 -0.27 10.84 17.19
CA SER A 51 -0.22 9.42 16.84
C SER A 51 -1.60 8.93 16.37
N LEU A 52 -1.63 7.90 15.52
CA LEU A 52 -2.89 7.34 15.01
C LEU A 52 -3.84 6.92 16.14
N SER A 53 -3.32 6.40 17.25
CA SER A 53 -4.15 6.02 18.40
C SER A 53 -4.88 7.21 19.00
N LYS A 54 -4.18 8.35 19.17
CA LYS A 54 -4.78 9.59 19.65
C LYS A 54 -5.83 10.11 18.67
N ILE A 55 -5.52 10.12 17.37
CA ILE A 55 -6.44 10.59 16.31
C ILE A 55 -7.75 9.79 16.29
N VAL A 56 -7.66 8.46 16.43
CA VAL A 56 -8.85 7.60 16.41
C VAL A 56 -9.72 7.78 17.66
N GLY A 57 -9.15 8.21 18.78
CA GLY A 57 -9.89 8.55 20.00
C GLY A 57 -10.48 9.96 20.03
N LEU A 58 -10.21 10.80 19.01
CA LEU A 58 -10.79 12.13 18.94
C LEU A 58 -12.28 12.09 18.58
N GLU A 59 -13.00 13.08 19.10
CA GLU A 59 -14.33 13.44 18.62
C GLU A 59 -14.35 13.69 17.11
N GLN A 60 -15.44 13.32 16.44
CA GLN A 60 -15.56 13.33 14.98
C GLN A 60 -15.19 14.68 14.35
N GLN A 61 -15.68 15.79 14.89
CA GLN A 61 -15.40 17.13 14.36
C GLN A 61 -13.91 17.49 14.44
N LYS A 62 -13.27 17.22 15.58
CA LYS A 62 -11.83 17.46 15.78
C LYS A 62 -10.98 16.60 14.85
N ARG A 63 -11.36 15.33 14.67
CA ARG A 63 -10.71 14.41 13.74
C ARG A 63 -10.79 14.90 12.29
N LEU A 64 -11.97 15.35 11.84
CA LEU A 64 -12.15 15.87 10.49
C LEU A 64 -11.30 17.11 10.24
N LYS A 65 -11.24 18.03 11.20
CA LYS A 65 -10.39 19.23 11.13
C LYS A 65 -8.90 18.85 11.02
N LEU A 66 -8.45 17.88 11.82
CA LEU A 66 -7.08 17.40 11.77
C LEU A 66 -6.75 16.77 10.42
N ILE A 67 -7.60 15.87 9.91
CA ILE A 67 -7.42 15.24 8.59
C ILE A 67 -7.36 16.29 7.48
N LYS A 68 -8.23 17.31 7.52
CA LYS A 68 -8.19 18.42 6.55
C LYS A 68 -6.84 19.17 6.60
N ASN A 69 -6.26 19.34 7.79
CA ASN A 69 -4.97 19.98 7.95
C ASN A 69 -3.79 19.10 7.55
N LEU A 70 -3.93 17.76 7.54
CA LEU A 70 -2.87 16.85 7.04
C LEU A 70 -2.48 17.17 5.60
N LYS A 71 -3.44 17.57 4.75
CA LYS A 71 -3.15 17.97 3.36
C LYS A 71 -2.15 19.14 3.25
N LYS A 72 -2.02 19.97 4.29
CA LYS A 72 -1.08 21.10 4.33
C LYS A 72 0.33 20.69 4.78
N ILE A 73 0.46 19.50 5.35
CA ILE A 73 1.74 18.98 5.84
C ILE A 73 2.50 18.38 4.66
N PRO A 74 3.77 18.77 4.43
CA PRO A 74 4.61 18.19 3.40
C PRO A 74 4.64 16.66 3.48
N LYS A 75 4.72 15.98 2.34
CA LYS A 75 4.77 14.52 2.30
C LYS A 75 6.20 14.00 2.49
N LEU A 76 6.33 12.88 3.20
CA LEU A 76 7.53 12.03 3.19
C LEU A 76 7.64 11.26 1.88
N VAL A 77 6.47 10.84 1.37
CA VAL A 77 6.33 9.97 0.21
C VAL A 77 5.05 10.26 -0.56
N TYR A 78 5.05 10.00 -1.87
CA TYR A 78 3.81 9.88 -2.65
C TYR A 78 3.50 8.41 -2.87
N ILE A 79 2.30 7.97 -2.50
CA ILE A 79 1.83 6.61 -2.80
C ILE A 79 1.07 6.66 -4.11
N TYR A 80 1.42 5.80 -5.07
CA TYR A 80 0.71 5.70 -6.35
C TYR A 80 -0.30 4.55 -6.33
N SER A 81 0.10 3.41 -5.78
CA SER A 81 -0.76 2.22 -5.72
C SER A 81 -0.47 1.46 -4.44
N TYR A 82 -1.49 0.87 -3.84
CA TYR A 82 -1.35 -0.08 -2.75
C TYR A 82 -2.32 -1.24 -2.89
N CYS A 83 -1.96 -2.37 -2.28
CA CYS A 83 -2.85 -3.48 -2.00
C CYS A 83 -2.44 -4.13 -0.67
N LEU A 84 -3.37 -4.21 0.27
CA LEU A 84 -3.22 -4.95 1.51
C LEU A 84 -3.81 -6.35 1.32
N MET A 85 -3.00 -7.37 1.56
CA MET A 85 -3.34 -8.78 1.45
C MET A 85 -3.36 -9.39 2.86
N PRO A 86 -4.03 -10.52 3.13
CA PRO A 86 -4.18 -11.07 4.48
C PRO A 86 -2.88 -11.26 5.25
N ASN A 87 -1.76 -11.58 4.58
CA ASN A 87 -0.46 -11.83 5.20
C ASN A 87 0.68 -10.93 4.68
N HIS A 88 0.41 -9.95 3.81
CA HIS A 88 1.43 -9.06 3.27
C HIS A 88 0.82 -7.78 2.69
N PHE A 89 1.65 -6.84 2.28
CA PHE A 89 1.18 -5.66 1.54
C PHE A 89 2.15 -5.33 0.41
N HIS A 90 1.62 -4.66 -0.60
CA HIS A 90 2.39 -4.05 -1.69
C HIS A 90 2.05 -2.56 -1.79
N ILE A 91 3.07 -1.72 -1.96
CA ILE A 91 2.94 -0.27 -2.11
C ILE A 91 3.90 0.19 -3.20
N LEU A 92 3.41 0.95 -4.18
CA LEU A 92 4.20 1.67 -5.16
C LEU A 92 4.33 3.12 -4.70
N VAL A 93 5.56 3.57 -4.46
CA VAL A 93 5.80 4.81 -3.70
C VAL A 93 7.02 5.58 -4.21
N GLU A 94 6.91 6.90 -4.27
CA GLU A 94 8.03 7.82 -4.50
C GLU A 94 8.57 8.38 -3.19
N GLN A 95 9.88 8.43 -3.03
CA GLN A 95 10.51 9.13 -1.90
C GLN A 95 10.59 10.63 -2.17
N VAL A 96 10.09 11.46 -1.25
CA VAL A 96 10.12 12.94 -1.42
C VAL A 96 11.24 13.59 -0.62
N VAL A 97 11.56 13.02 0.54
CA VAL A 97 12.61 13.52 1.44
C VAL A 97 13.56 12.40 1.82
N ASP A 98 14.76 12.75 2.26
CA ASP A 98 15.77 11.78 2.68
C ASP A 98 15.22 10.83 3.74
N ASN A 99 15.40 9.52 3.51
CA ASN A 99 14.86 8.45 4.34
C ASN A 99 13.33 8.45 4.48
N GLY A 100 12.61 9.14 3.60
CA GLY A 100 11.16 9.29 3.65
C GLY A 100 10.42 7.96 3.64
N ILE A 101 10.81 7.04 2.75
CA ILE A 101 10.24 5.68 2.66
C ILE A 101 10.48 4.90 3.96
N SER A 102 11.73 4.89 4.46
CA SER A 102 12.09 4.16 5.67
C SER A 102 11.32 4.67 6.89
N LYS A 103 11.19 6.00 7.03
CA LYS A 103 10.42 6.64 8.10
C LYS A 103 8.92 6.35 7.98
N PHE A 104 8.38 6.46 6.78
CA PHE A 104 6.98 6.12 6.48
C PHE A 104 6.66 4.67 6.87
N LEU A 105 7.43 3.70 6.39
CA LEU A 105 7.19 2.28 6.66
C LEU A 105 7.42 1.92 8.12
N SER A 106 8.48 2.44 8.75
CA SER A 106 8.72 2.21 10.17
C SER A 106 7.52 2.69 11.01
N ASN A 107 7.00 3.88 10.75
CA ASN A 107 5.83 4.40 11.46
C ASN A 107 4.56 3.58 11.18
N PHE A 108 4.31 3.24 9.92
CA PHE A 108 3.17 2.41 9.52
C PHE A 108 3.20 1.04 10.21
N GLN A 109 4.32 0.31 10.08
CA GLN A 109 4.46 -1.04 10.61
C GLN A 109 4.45 -1.05 12.13
N ASN A 110 5.15 -0.12 12.79
CA ASN A 110 5.17 -0.03 14.25
C ASN A 110 3.78 0.32 14.82
N SER A 111 3.09 1.29 14.22
CA SER A 111 1.75 1.70 14.66
C SER A 111 0.75 0.57 14.49
N TYR A 112 0.80 -0.14 13.35
CA TYR A 112 -0.08 -1.27 13.09
C TYR A 112 0.24 -2.49 13.97
N THR A 113 1.52 -2.82 14.16
CA THR A 113 1.98 -3.90 15.06
C THR A 113 1.46 -3.72 16.48
N ARG A 114 1.65 -2.52 17.05
CA ARG A 114 1.15 -2.22 18.41
C ARG A 114 -0.37 -2.37 18.51
N TYR A 115 -1.09 -1.91 17.49
CA TYR A 115 -2.55 -2.06 17.44
C TYR A 115 -2.97 -3.53 17.37
N PHE A 116 -2.36 -4.31 16.47
CA PHE A 116 -2.64 -5.73 16.30
C PHE A 116 -2.36 -6.51 17.58
N ASN A 117 -1.20 -6.28 18.19
CA ASN A 117 -0.76 -6.92 19.43
C ASN A 117 -1.70 -6.60 20.59
N SER A 118 -2.08 -5.33 20.76
CA SER A 118 -3.03 -4.90 21.78
C SER A 118 -4.41 -5.55 21.60
N LEU A 119 -4.91 -5.66 20.35
CA LEU A 119 -6.19 -6.30 20.07
C LEU A 119 -6.17 -7.80 20.32
N ASN A 120 -5.06 -8.47 19.98
CA ASN A 120 -4.93 -9.92 20.03
C ASN A 120 -4.25 -10.45 21.31
N LYS A 121 -3.90 -9.56 22.27
CA LYS A 121 -3.13 -9.89 23.48
C LYS A 121 -1.85 -10.67 23.16
N LYS A 122 -1.13 -10.22 22.12
CA LYS A 122 0.14 -10.80 21.66
C LYS A 122 1.26 -9.80 21.83
N ASP A 123 2.49 -10.29 21.78
CA ASP A 123 3.71 -9.48 21.75
C ASP A 123 4.58 -9.85 20.55
N GLY A 124 5.63 -9.05 20.32
CA GLY A 124 6.62 -9.27 19.26
C GLY A 124 6.25 -8.69 17.91
N ALA A 125 7.16 -8.86 16.94
CA ALA A 125 7.01 -8.35 15.60
C ALA A 125 5.92 -9.12 14.81
N ILE A 126 5.23 -8.42 13.91
CA ILE A 126 4.25 -9.05 13.01
C ILE A 126 4.72 -9.15 11.57
N PHE A 127 5.57 -8.22 11.13
CA PHE A 127 6.18 -8.21 9.81
C PHE A 127 7.64 -8.63 9.90
N LEU A 128 8.24 -9.00 8.78
CA LEU A 128 9.70 -9.15 8.71
C LEU A 128 10.38 -7.82 9.04
N ASP A 129 11.52 -7.91 9.71
CA ASP A 129 12.31 -6.74 10.14
C ASP A 129 12.68 -5.82 8.95
N GLN A 130 13.07 -6.43 7.82
CA GLN A 130 13.41 -5.69 6.61
C GLN A 130 12.31 -5.80 5.55
N PHE A 131 11.79 -4.64 5.11
CA PHE A 131 10.97 -4.56 3.91
C PHE A 131 11.82 -4.71 2.65
N LYS A 132 11.23 -5.29 1.61
CA LYS A 132 11.83 -5.32 0.28
C LYS A 132 11.44 -4.06 -0.47
N ALA A 133 12.37 -3.50 -1.24
CA ALA A 133 12.07 -2.42 -2.16
C ALA A 133 12.86 -2.59 -3.44
N VAL A 134 12.16 -2.53 -4.57
CA VAL A 134 12.69 -2.67 -5.93
C VAL A 134 12.50 -1.33 -6.62
N ARG A 135 13.58 -0.74 -7.14
CA ARG A 135 13.51 0.54 -7.85
C ARG A 135 12.78 0.37 -9.18
N ILE A 136 11.98 1.36 -9.53
CA ILE A 136 11.32 1.48 -10.82
C ILE A 136 12.15 2.42 -11.67
N GLU A 137 12.70 1.90 -12.76
CA GLU A 137 13.65 2.59 -13.63
C GLU A 137 13.00 3.10 -14.92
N THR A 138 11.87 2.50 -15.31
CA THR A 138 11.18 2.85 -16.56
C THR A 138 9.70 3.11 -16.35
N LYS A 139 9.12 3.92 -17.25
CA LYS A 139 7.68 4.15 -17.34
C LYS A 139 6.90 2.83 -17.48
N ASN A 140 7.39 1.89 -18.28
CA ASN A 140 6.72 0.60 -18.45
C ASN A 140 6.71 -0.18 -17.13
N GLN A 141 7.84 -0.25 -16.42
CA GLN A 141 7.88 -0.87 -15.09
C GLN A 141 6.88 -0.19 -14.14
N PHE A 142 6.80 1.14 -14.15
CA PHE A 142 5.87 1.90 -13.30
C PHE A 142 4.40 1.48 -13.52
N LEU A 143 3.95 1.43 -14.77
CA LEU A 143 2.59 1.05 -15.12
C LEU A 143 2.31 -0.43 -14.84
N HIS A 144 3.22 -1.32 -15.22
CA HIS A 144 3.07 -2.76 -15.02
C HIS A 144 3.10 -3.16 -13.54
N VAL A 145 3.89 -2.48 -12.71
CA VAL A 145 3.88 -2.71 -11.26
C VAL A 145 2.58 -2.21 -10.64
N SER A 146 2.02 -1.08 -11.08
CA SER A 146 0.69 -0.65 -10.62
C SER A 146 -0.37 -1.71 -10.93
N ARG A 147 -0.41 -2.21 -12.17
CA ARG A 147 -1.27 -3.34 -12.56
C ARG A 147 -1.05 -4.55 -11.66
N TYR A 148 0.22 -4.95 -11.47
CA TYR A 148 0.56 -6.12 -10.65
C TYR A 148 -0.01 -6.01 -9.23
N ILE A 149 0.13 -4.84 -8.61
CA ILE A 149 -0.39 -4.55 -7.28
C ILE A 149 -1.92 -4.66 -7.26
N HIS A 150 -2.61 -4.07 -8.23
CA HIS A 150 -4.08 -4.09 -8.30
C HIS A 150 -4.64 -5.49 -8.57
N LEU A 151 -3.95 -6.31 -9.36
CA LEU A 151 -4.34 -7.68 -9.69
C LEU A 151 -3.95 -8.71 -8.61
N ASN A 152 -3.17 -8.33 -7.60
CA ASN A 152 -2.65 -9.28 -6.60
C ASN A 152 -3.75 -10.07 -5.84
N PRO A 153 -4.90 -9.47 -5.45
CA PRO A 153 -5.99 -10.23 -4.84
C PRO A 153 -6.58 -11.29 -5.77
N TYR A 154 -6.66 -11.00 -7.08
CA TYR A 154 -7.16 -11.95 -8.08
C TYR A 154 -6.16 -13.07 -8.35
N SER A 155 -4.89 -12.75 -8.57
CA SER A 155 -3.86 -13.76 -8.85
C SER A 155 -3.60 -14.68 -7.65
N SER A 156 -3.87 -14.22 -6.43
CA SER A 156 -3.74 -15.01 -5.19
C SER A 156 -5.00 -15.76 -4.78
N TYR A 157 -6.04 -15.80 -5.63
CA TYR A 157 -7.33 -16.45 -5.36
C TYR A 157 -8.11 -15.90 -4.15
N ILE A 158 -7.74 -14.73 -3.62
CA ILE A 158 -8.53 -14.02 -2.59
C ILE A 158 -9.81 -13.52 -3.21
N VAL A 159 -9.70 -12.96 -4.42
CA VAL A 159 -10.81 -12.62 -5.28
C VAL A 159 -10.90 -13.70 -6.36
N ARG A 160 -12.01 -14.45 -6.39
CA ARG A 160 -12.16 -15.59 -7.29
C ARG A 160 -12.43 -15.16 -8.72
N ARG A 161 -13.40 -14.25 -8.92
CA ARG A 161 -13.83 -13.75 -10.23
C ARG A 161 -13.20 -12.40 -10.51
N ILE A 162 -12.75 -12.19 -11.75
CA ILE A 162 -12.13 -10.92 -12.13
C ILE A 162 -13.11 -9.74 -11.99
N SER A 163 -14.40 -9.98 -12.20
CA SER A 163 -15.48 -9.01 -12.01
C SER A 163 -15.55 -8.41 -10.60
N ASP A 164 -14.99 -9.10 -9.61
CA ASP A 164 -15.05 -8.68 -8.20
C ASP A 164 -13.82 -7.87 -7.77
N ILE A 165 -12.78 -7.76 -8.61
CA ILE A 165 -11.49 -7.15 -8.23
C ILE A 165 -11.62 -5.66 -7.90
N GLU A 166 -12.53 -4.96 -8.60
CA GLU A 166 -12.85 -3.55 -8.40
C GLU A 166 -13.53 -3.28 -7.05
N ASN A 167 -14.15 -4.32 -6.48
CA ASN A 167 -14.83 -4.26 -5.19
C ASN A 167 -13.91 -4.66 -4.03
N TYR A 168 -12.65 -5.02 -4.30
CA TYR A 168 -11.70 -5.34 -3.24
C TYR A 168 -11.30 -4.09 -2.47
N ALA A 169 -11.95 -3.87 -1.32
CA ALA A 169 -11.88 -2.64 -0.53
C ALA A 169 -10.48 -2.32 0.05
N TRP A 170 -9.54 -3.26 -0.02
CA TRP A 170 -8.18 -3.13 0.55
C TRP A 170 -7.12 -2.90 -0.52
N SER A 171 -7.55 -2.52 -1.73
CA SER A 171 -6.71 -2.09 -2.84
C SER A 171 -7.09 -0.68 -3.26
N SER A 172 -6.11 0.05 -3.74
CA SER A 172 -6.28 1.35 -4.40
C SER A 172 -6.99 1.27 -5.75
N PHE A 173 -7.23 0.08 -6.32
CA PHE A 173 -7.75 -0.05 -7.68
C PHE A 173 -9.09 0.66 -7.88
N LYS A 174 -10.01 0.53 -6.91
CA LYS A 174 -11.32 1.22 -6.97
C LYS A 174 -11.17 2.73 -7.11
N SER A 175 -10.21 3.34 -6.41
CA SER A 175 -9.97 4.79 -6.44
C SER A 175 -9.48 5.30 -7.80
N TYR A 176 -8.93 4.42 -8.64
CA TYR A 176 -8.57 4.76 -10.03
C TYR A 176 -9.77 4.81 -10.98
N LEU A 177 -10.90 4.19 -10.59
CA LEU A 177 -12.13 4.11 -11.38
C LEU A 177 -13.16 5.16 -10.98
N LEU A 178 -12.85 5.95 -9.94
CA LEU A 178 -13.70 7.01 -9.44
C LEU A 178 -13.06 8.36 -9.75
N ASN A 179 -13.90 9.38 -9.92
CA ASN A 179 -13.45 10.74 -10.18
C ASN A 179 -13.01 11.51 -8.93
N ASP A 180 -13.28 11.00 -7.72
CA ASP A 180 -12.99 11.67 -6.47
C ASP A 180 -11.49 11.64 -6.10
N GLU A 181 -11.06 12.64 -5.32
CA GLU A 181 -9.73 12.61 -4.74
C GLU A 181 -9.60 11.49 -3.72
N ASP A 182 -8.54 10.69 -3.82
CA ASP A 182 -8.16 9.74 -2.79
C ASP A 182 -7.19 10.41 -1.81
N LYS A 183 -7.32 10.08 -0.52
CA LYS A 183 -6.50 10.68 0.55
C LYS A 183 -5.14 10.01 0.70
N ILE A 184 -5.01 8.78 0.22
CA ILE A 184 -3.81 7.94 0.33
C ILE A 184 -3.00 8.04 -0.94
N ILE A 185 -3.63 7.91 -2.11
CA ILE A 185 -2.92 7.83 -3.39
C ILE A 185 -2.89 9.15 -4.17
N ASP A 186 -1.82 9.35 -4.92
CA ASP A 186 -1.78 10.31 -6.01
C ASP A 186 -1.99 9.57 -7.34
N LYS A 187 -3.25 9.51 -7.81
CA LYS A 187 -3.58 8.83 -9.07
C LYS A 187 -3.16 9.63 -10.32
N THR A 188 -2.81 10.90 -10.18
CA THR A 188 -2.60 11.81 -11.33
C THR A 188 -1.44 11.37 -12.21
N LYS A 189 -0.33 10.94 -11.60
CA LYS A 189 0.89 10.53 -12.30
C LYS A 189 0.70 9.24 -13.12
N ILE A 190 -0.12 8.30 -12.65
CA ILE A 190 -0.42 7.07 -13.41
C ILE A 190 -1.48 7.35 -14.47
N LEU A 191 -2.56 8.06 -14.11
CA LEU A 191 -3.65 8.35 -15.03
C LEU A 191 -3.23 9.27 -16.19
N SER A 192 -2.19 10.10 -16.03
CA SER A 192 -1.65 10.94 -17.11
C SER A 192 -1.11 10.13 -18.30
N PHE A 193 -0.86 8.83 -18.14
CA PHE A 193 -0.45 7.94 -19.20
C PHE A 193 -1.61 7.30 -19.98
N PHE A 194 -2.85 7.55 -19.56
CA PHE A 194 -4.04 6.99 -20.16
C PHE A 194 -4.96 8.13 -20.63
N LYS A 195 -5.73 7.86 -21.68
CA LYS A 195 -6.72 8.82 -22.19
C LYS A 195 -7.80 9.13 -21.15
N ASP A 196 -8.22 8.10 -20.43
CA ASP A 196 -9.28 8.14 -19.43
C ASP A 196 -9.14 6.96 -18.45
N GLN A 197 -9.99 6.92 -17.43
CA GLN A 197 -10.01 5.87 -16.41
C GLN A 197 -10.39 4.50 -16.98
N GLU A 198 -11.21 4.45 -18.03
CA GLU A 198 -11.57 3.20 -18.71
C GLU A 198 -10.37 2.59 -19.42
N LYS A 199 -9.51 3.39 -20.06
CA LYS A 199 -8.25 2.89 -20.63
C LYS A 199 -7.28 2.39 -19.58
N TYR A 200 -7.25 3.00 -18.39
CA TYR A 200 -6.51 2.44 -17.27
C TYR A 200 -7.11 1.09 -16.81
N ARG A 201 -8.43 1.02 -16.69
CA ARG A 201 -9.16 -0.19 -16.30
C ARG A 201 -8.91 -1.34 -17.28
N GLU A 202 -9.08 -1.10 -18.58
CA GLU A 202 -8.76 -2.04 -19.66
C GLU A 202 -7.30 -2.50 -19.57
N PHE A 203 -6.36 -1.56 -19.38
CA PHE A 203 -4.94 -1.88 -19.18
C PHE A 203 -4.71 -2.77 -17.96
N VAL A 204 -5.43 -2.61 -16.85
CA VAL A 204 -5.25 -3.48 -15.68
C VAL A 204 -5.83 -4.87 -15.97
N LEU A 205 -7.04 -4.94 -16.51
CA LEU A 205 -7.79 -6.20 -16.64
C LEU A 205 -7.31 -7.10 -17.79
N ASN A 206 -6.76 -6.54 -18.87
CA ASN A 206 -6.37 -7.31 -20.06
C ASN A 206 -5.26 -8.36 -19.84
N GLN A 207 -4.58 -8.32 -18.69
CA GLN A 207 -3.49 -9.23 -18.33
C GLN A 207 -3.75 -9.96 -17.01
N ALA A 208 -5.00 -9.94 -16.53
CA ALA A 208 -5.41 -10.54 -15.27
C ALA A 208 -5.15 -12.05 -15.22
N ASP A 209 -5.60 -12.76 -16.25
CA ASP A 209 -5.47 -14.23 -16.30
C ASP A 209 -4.03 -14.66 -16.51
N TYR A 210 -3.28 -13.96 -17.37
CA TYR A 210 -1.86 -14.21 -17.55
C TYR A 210 -1.07 -14.05 -16.24
N GLN A 211 -1.34 -12.99 -15.46
CA GLN A 211 -0.70 -12.82 -14.15
C GLN A 211 -1.05 -13.94 -13.17
N ARG A 212 -2.32 -14.38 -13.15
CA ARG A 212 -2.73 -15.52 -12.32
C ARG A 212 -2.02 -16.80 -12.74
N GLU A 213 -1.90 -17.05 -14.03
CA GLU A 213 -1.18 -18.21 -14.56
C GLU A 213 0.31 -18.18 -14.22
N LEU A 214 0.99 -17.04 -14.41
CA LEU A 214 2.38 -16.88 -14.00
C LEU A 214 2.58 -17.18 -12.52
N LYS A 215 1.68 -16.71 -11.66
CA LYS A 215 1.74 -17.00 -10.22
C LYS A 215 1.54 -18.49 -9.93
N ARG A 216 0.65 -19.17 -10.64
CA ARG A 216 0.47 -20.62 -10.56
C ARG A 216 1.74 -21.37 -10.97
N ILE A 217 2.37 -20.98 -12.09
CA ILE A 217 3.62 -21.59 -12.56
C ILE A 217 4.75 -21.37 -11.55
N GLN A 218 4.89 -20.15 -11.00
CA GLN A 218 5.88 -19.87 -9.96
C GLN A 218 5.71 -20.76 -8.73
N HIS A 219 4.47 -21.05 -8.32
CA HIS A 219 4.21 -21.95 -7.21
C HIS A 219 4.63 -23.39 -7.51
N LEU A 220 4.37 -23.88 -8.74
CA LEU A 220 4.75 -25.22 -9.20
C LEU A 220 6.27 -25.42 -9.35
N LEU A 221 7.02 -24.33 -9.56
CA LEU A 221 8.48 -24.36 -9.71
C LEU A 221 9.25 -24.18 -8.40
N LEU A 222 8.56 -23.80 -7.32
CA LEU A 222 9.14 -23.47 -6.01
C LEU A 222 8.75 -24.49 -4.92
N GLU A 223 8.19 -25.62 -5.32
CA GLU A 223 8.17 -26.89 -4.57
C GLU A 223 9.29 -27.80 -5.08
#